data_AF-A0A562GH76-F1
#
_entry.id   AF-A0A562GH76-F1
#
_cell.length_a   1.000
_cell.length_b   1.000
_cell.length_c   1.000
_cell.angle_alpha   90.00
_cell.angle_beta   90.00
_cell.angle_gamma   90.00
#
_symmetry.space_group_name_H-M   'P 1'
#
loop_
_entity.id
_entity.type
_entity.pdbx_description
1 polymer ?
#
loop_
_entity_poly.entity_id
_entity_poly.type
_entity_poly.pdbx_seq_one_letter_code
_entity_poly.pdbx_strand_id
1 'polypeptide(L)'
;MKNDTNRLQMIKPTKAQRKPLRSALPFSMFLVIVMIAVVYGLMNDNNSIIIIGFVLAFFVSQSVKVAQQWEKAVVLRLGKFHGLAGPGIFFTIPIIDTTSFWIDQRIIATSFNAEQTLTKDNVPVDVDAVLFWMVWDAEKAALEVENYREAVSWAAQTALRDVIGRTMLSEMLAGRENIDYELQAMIDKRTEPWGVTVQSVEIRDVIIPEGLQDAMSREAQADRERKARIILGSVEQEIAASFVEAAKIYGDNAIALQLRSLNVLYESLKKQGGIVVVPSQIADTTGIGACLGMQAQLNQKLDSNKQGCEE
;
A
#
# COMPACT_ATOMS: atom_id res chain seq x y z
N MET A 1 -20.50 -20.86 -19.02
CA MET A 1 -21.30 -19.73 -19.55
C MET A 1 -22.48 -19.42 -18.63
N LYS A 2 -22.21 -19.00 -17.39
CA LYS A 2 -23.22 -18.69 -16.38
C LYS A 2 -22.87 -17.34 -15.76
N ASN A 3 -23.49 -16.29 -16.29
CA ASN A 3 -23.68 -14.95 -15.71
C ASN A 3 -22.62 -14.42 -14.75
N ASP A 4 -21.56 -13.84 -15.30
CA ASP A 4 -20.69 -12.85 -14.62
C ASP A 4 -21.16 -11.40 -14.88
N THR A 5 -22.44 -11.21 -15.22
CA THR A 5 -23.07 -9.91 -15.46
C THR A 5 -23.31 -9.08 -14.19
N ASN A 6 -22.85 -9.54 -13.02
CA ASN A 6 -23.08 -8.89 -11.73
C ASN A 6 -21.87 -8.16 -11.12
N ARG A 7 -20.72 -8.08 -11.80
CA ARG A 7 -19.56 -7.31 -11.32
C ARG A 7 -19.55 -5.83 -11.69
N LEU A 8 -20.52 -5.37 -12.48
CA LEU A 8 -20.69 -3.96 -12.87
C LEU A 8 -21.68 -3.21 -11.95
N GLN A 9 -21.73 -3.54 -10.66
CA GLN A 9 -22.32 -2.64 -9.67
C GLN A 9 -21.32 -1.52 -9.36
N MET A 10 -21.32 -0.56 -10.28
CA MET A 10 -20.98 0.84 -10.12
C MET A 10 -20.66 1.23 -8.67
N ILE A 11 -19.38 1.51 -8.44
CA ILE A 11 -18.92 2.48 -7.45
C ILE A 11 -19.65 3.78 -7.80
N LYS A 12 -20.83 4.00 -7.22
CA LYS A 12 -21.49 5.31 -7.26
C LYS A 12 -20.50 6.27 -6.61
N PRO A 13 -20.03 7.34 -7.29
CA PRO A 13 -19.37 8.40 -6.56
C PRO A 13 -20.40 8.94 -5.58
N THR A 14 -20.17 8.71 -4.29
CA THR A 14 -20.94 9.27 -3.21
C THR A 14 -20.84 10.79 -3.37
N LYS A 15 -21.84 11.41 -4.02
CA LYS A 15 -22.11 12.85 -4.00
C LYS A 15 -22.55 13.22 -2.58
N ALA A 16 -21.65 13.03 -1.63
CA ALA A 16 -21.72 13.63 -0.32
C ALA A 16 -20.73 14.79 -0.35
N GLN A 17 -21.08 15.85 -1.09
CA GLN A 17 -20.68 17.19 -0.63
C GLN A 17 -21.27 17.29 0.77
N ARG A 18 -20.45 17.03 1.79
CA ARG A 18 -20.84 17.21 3.18
C ARG A 18 -21.18 18.68 3.29
N LYS A 19 -22.48 19.00 3.33
CA LYS A 19 -22.91 20.30 3.84
C LYS A 19 -22.31 20.38 5.24
N PRO A 20 -21.57 21.45 5.60
CA PRO A 20 -21.03 21.54 6.94
C PRO A 20 -22.19 21.34 7.92
N LEU A 21 -21.94 20.58 8.99
CA LEU A 21 -22.92 20.48 10.08
C LEU A 21 -23.37 21.91 10.38
N ARG A 22 -24.67 22.18 10.20
CA ARG A 22 -25.25 23.48 10.55
C ARG A 22 -24.87 23.72 12.00
N SER A 23 -23.88 24.59 12.22
CA SER A 23 -23.50 24.97 13.57
C SER A 23 -24.76 25.52 14.24
N ALA A 24 -24.98 25.14 15.50
CA ALA A 24 -26.13 25.65 16.25
C ALA A 24 -26.00 27.15 16.57
N LEU A 25 -24.85 27.76 16.27
CA LEU A 25 -24.49 29.15 16.56
C LEU A 25 -25.36 30.20 15.87
N PRO A 26 -25.61 30.18 14.54
CA PRO A 26 -26.56 31.11 13.91
C PRO A 26 -27.96 30.98 14.49
N PHE A 27 -28.39 29.77 14.87
CA PHE A 27 -29.71 29.53 15.46
C PHE A 27 -29.80 30.01 16.92
N SER A 28 -28.76 29.77 17.73
CA SER A 28 -28.73 30.26 19.11
C SER A 28 -28.63 31.79 19.17
N MET A 29 -27.86 32.41 18.27
CA MET A 29 -27.77 33.87 18.17
C MET A 29 -29.11 34.48 17.74
N PHE A 30 -29.83 33.84 16.82
CA PHE A 30 -31.20 34.25 16.45
C PHE A 30 -32.13 34.26 17.65
N LEU A 31 -32.16 33.17 18.43
CA LEU A 31 -33.04 33.03 19.58
C LEU A 31 -32.72 34.07 20.66
N VAL A 32 -31.44 34.33 20.93
CA VAL A 32 -31.02 35.34 21.92
C VAL A 32 -31.42 36.75 21.50
N ILE A 33 -31.20 37.14 20.23
CA ILE A 33 -31.55 38.48 19.75
C ILE A 33 -33.06 38.69 19.74
N VAL A 34 -33.84 37.67 19.34
CA VAL A 34 -35.31 37.73 19.39
C VAL A 34 -35.81 37.85 20.84
N MET A 35 -35.25 37.09 21.77
CA MET A 35 -35.63 37.18 23.19
C MET A 35 -35.36 38.57 23.77
N ILE A 36 -34.20 39.17 23.46
CA ILE A 36 -33.88 40.53 23.89
C ILE A 36 -34.87 41.54 23.29
N ALA A 37 -35.20 41.43 22.00
CA ALA A 37 -36.15 42.33 21.34
C ALA A 37 -37.58 42.23 21.90
N VAL A 38 -38.03 41.02 22.24
CA VAL A 38 -39.36 40.79 22.84
C VAL A 38 -39.43 41.38 24.25
N VAL A 39 -38.42 41.16 25.09
CA VAL A 39 -38.37 41.72 26.45
C VAL A 39 -38.38 43.25 26.39
N TYR A 40 -37.57 43.85 25.52
CA TYR A 40 -37.51 45.30 25.37
C TYR A 40 -38.81 45.89 24.80
N GLY A 41 -39.46 45.18 23.88
CA GLY A 41 -40.75 45.60 23.32
C GLY A 41 -41.90 45.56 24.33
N LEU A 42 -41.92 44.54 25.20
CA LEU A 42 -42.91 44.43 26.29
C LEU A 42 -42.72 45.47 27.39
N MET A 43 -41.47 45.90 27.67
CA MET A 43 -41.21 46.96 28.66
C MET A 43 -41.66 48.36 28.21
N ASN A 44 -41.80 48.57 26.91
CA ASN A 44 -42.01 49.90 26.32
C ASN A 44 -43.37 50.03 25.59
N ASP A 45 -44.26 49.03 25.72
CA ASP A 45 -45.58 48.91 25.06
C ASP A 45 -45.57 49.24 23.56
N ASN A 46 -44.47 48.91 22.86
CA ASN A 46 -44.23 49.29 21.48
C ASN A 46 -43.99 48.05 20.60
N ASN A 47 -45.04 47.57 19.93
CA ASN A 47 -45.00 46.39 19.05
C ASN A 47 -44.06 46.56 17.84
N SER A 48 -43.80 47.79 17.40
CA SER A 48 -42.89 48.10 16.29
C SER A 48 -41.43 47.71 16.60
N ILE A 49 -40.99 47.79 17.86
CA ILE A 49 -39.64 47.41 18.28
C ILE A 49 -39.44 45.90 18.14
N ILE A 50 -40.47 45.12 18.43
CA ILE A 50 -40.44 43.65 18.33
C ILE A 50 -40.27 43.22 16.86
N ILE A 51 -41.02 43.86 15.96
CA ILE A 51 -40.96 43.56 14.51
C ILE A 51 -39.58 43.92 13.95
N ILE A 52 -39.06 45.10 14.27
CA ILE A 52 -37.73 45.54 13.81
C ILE A 52 -36.63 44.62 14.37
N GLY A 53 -36.71 44.27 15.65
CA GLY A 53 -35.75 43.36 16.28
C GLY A 53 -35.76 41.97 15.67
N PHE A 54 -36.94 41.45 15.32
CA PHE A 54 -37.06 40.15 14.65
C PHE A 54 -36.44 40.15 13.24
N VAL A 55 -36.72 41.20 12.45
CA VAL A 55 -36.13 41.37 11.11
C VAL A 55 -34.60 41.48 11.21
N LEU A 56 -34.10 42.28 12.16
CA LEU A 56 -32.66 42.41 12.40
C LEU A 56 -32.03 41.08 12.82
N ALA A 57 -32.66 40.34 13.75
CA ALA A 57 -32.20 39.03 14.21
C ALA A 57 -32.10 38.03 13.05
N PHE A 58 -33.07 38.04 12.14
CA PHE A 58 -33.07 37.17 10.97
C PHE A 58 -31.88 37.44 10.05
N PHE A 59 -31.58 38.71 9.74
CA PHE A 59 -30.44 39.09 8.91
C PHE A 59 -29.09 38.76 9.57
N VAL A 60 -28.95 39.02 10.87
CA VAL A 60 -27.72 38.73 11.62
C VAL A 60 -27.48 37.22 11.71
N SER A 61 -28.52 36.43 11.97
CA SER A 61 -28.43 34.96 12.01
C SER A 61 -27.98 34.36 10.67
N GLN A 62 -28.50 34.88 9.55
CA GLN A 62 -28.08 34.47 8.21
C GLN A 62 -26.67 34.92 7.84
N SER A 63 -26.16 35.98 8.48
CA SER A 63 -24.85 36.55 8.20
C SER A 63 -23.69 35.76 8.83
N VAL A 64 -23.93 35.18 10.00
CA VAL A 64 -22.91 34.43 10.74
C VAL A 64 -22.76 33.02 10.18
N LYS A 65 -21.60 32.73 9.60
CA LYS A 65 -21.22 31.39 9.14
C LYS A 65 -19.98 30.92 9.88
N VAL A 66 -19.84 29.61 9.99
CA VAL A 66 -18.71 28.97 10.67
C VAL A 66 -18.07 27.97 9.73
N ALA A 67 -16.79 28.18 9.43
CA ALA A 67 -15.95 27.24 8.70
C ALA A 67 -15.19 26.35 9.67
N GLN A 68 -15.07 25.07 9.33
CA GLN A 68 -14.19 24.15 10.06
C GLN A 68 -12.71 24.49 9.80
N GLN A 69 -11.82 24.04 10.69
CA GLN A 69 -10.38 24.36 10.61
C GLN A 69 -9.73 23.99 9.27
N TRP A 70 -10.25 22.96 8.61
CA TRP A 70 -9.75 22.39 7.36
C TRP A 70 -10.55 22.80 6.12
N GLU A 71 -11.62 23.59 6.30
CA GLU A 71 -12.47 24.05 5.20
C GLU A 71 -12.17 25.52 4.89
N LYS A 72 -12.04 25.85 3.61
CA LYS A 72 -12.08 27.23 3.13
C LYS A 72 -13.38 27.48 2.38
N ALA A 73 -14.02 28.60 2.67
CA ALA A 73 -15.25 28.99 2.01
C ALA A 73 -14.96 30.08 0.98
N VAL A 74 -15.38 29.86 -0.27
CA VAL A 74 -15.23 30.85 -1.35
C VAL A 74 -16.42 31.78 -1.33
N VAL A 75 -16.16 33.08 -1.14
CA VAL A 75 -17.20 34.11 -1.06
C VAL A 75 -17.24 34.88 -2.38
N LEU A 76 -18.39 34.81 -3.04
CA LEU A 76 -18.68 35.57 -4.24
C LEU A 76 -19.61 36.73 -3.89
N ARG A 77 -19.27 37.94 -4.32
CA ARG A 77 -20.09 39.14 -4.18
C ARG A 77 -20.69 39.52 -5.53
N LEU A 78 -22.00 39.40 -5.69
CA LEU A 78 -22.70 39.65 -6.96
C LEU A 78 -22.04 38.94 -8.17
N GLY A 79 -21.59 37.70 -7.96
CA GLY A 79 -20.92 36.90 -8.99
C GLY A 79 -19.43 37.19 -9.21
N LYS A 80 -18.83 38.17 -8.51
CA LYS A 80 -17.38 38.41 -8.52
C LYS A 80 -16.71 37.77 -7.33
N PHE A 81 -15.49 37.28 -7.50
CA PHE A 81 -14.68 36.79 -6.39
C PHE A 81 -14.35 37.96 -5.43
N HIS A 82 -14.70 37.79 -4.15
CA HIS A 82 -14.43 38.79 -3.11
C HIS A 82 -13.28 38.37 -2.19
N GLY A 83 -13.18 37.08 -1.87
CA GLY A 83 -12.09 36.54 -1.06
C GLY A 83 -12.36 35.14 -0.53
N LEU A 84 -11.33 34.58 0.11
CA LEU A 84 -11.38 33.30 0.81
C LEU A 84 -11.66 33.54 2.29
N ALA A 85 -12.76 32.99 2.81
CA ALA A 85 -13.00 32.99 4.24
C ALA A 85 -12.22 31.84 4.90
N GLY A 86 -11.37 32.21 5.86
CA GLY A 86 -10.58 31.26 6.66
C GLY A 86 -11.38 30.55 7.75
N PRO A 87 -10.74 29.65 8.50
CA PRO A 87 -11.38 28.86 9.53
C PRO A 87 -11.91 29.72 10.69
N GLY A 88 -13.04 29.33 11.26
CA GLY A 88 -13.70 30.05 12.35
C GLY A 88 -14.97 30.78 11.94
N ILE A 89 -15.36 31.78 12.73
CA ILE A 89 -16.57 32.56 12.50
C ILE A 89 -16.27 33.67 11.49
N PHE A 90 -17.02 33.72 10.40
CA PHE A 90 -16.93 34.80 9.43
C PHE A 90 -18.31 35.37 9.11
N PHE A 91 -18.34 36.66 8.80
CA PHE A 91 -19.56 37.40 8.49
C PHE A 91 -19.71 37.54 6.99
N THR A 92 -20.88 37.17 6.48
CA THR A 92 -21.23 37.26 5.06
C THR A 92 -22.51 38.08 4.92
N ILE A 93 -22.62 38.97 3.94
CA ILE A 93 -23.86 39.75 3.76
C ILE A 93 -24.88 38.87 3.01
N PRO A 94 -25.99 38.43 3.64
CA PRO A 94 -26.83 37.34 3.11
C PRO A 94 -27.55 37.64 1.78
N ILE A 95 -27.57 38.89 1.32
CA ILE A 95 -28.21 39.31 0.06
C ILE A 95 -27.18 39.48 -1.07
N ILE A 96 -25.99 40.01 -0.74
CA ILE A 96 -24.99 40.42 -1.74
C ILE A 96 -23.92 39.33 -1.92
N ASP A 97 -23.59 38.65 -0.82
CA ASP A 97 -22.51 37.69 -0.75
C ASP A 97 -23.08 36.26 -0.72
N THR A 98 -22.67 35.45 -1.69
CA THR A 98 -23.01 34.03 -1.79
C THR A 98 -21.79 33.18 -1.45
N THR A 99 -21.95 32.26 -0.50
CA THR A 99 -20.92 31.26 -0.16
C THR A 99 -21.28 29.95 -0.87
N SER A 100 -20.83 29.80 -2.11
CA SER A 100 -21.23 28.69 -2.98
C SER A 100 -20.40 27.42 -2.75
N PHE A 101 -19.10 27.56 -2.48
CA PHE A 101 -18.18 26.42 -2.42
C PHE A 101 -17.44 26.35 -1.08
N TRP A 102 -17.44 25.13 -0.52
CA TRP A 102 -16.66 24.76 0.65
C TRP A 102 -15.63 23.75 0.19
N ILE A 103 -14.36 24.08 0.36
CA ILE A 103 -13.25 23.27 -0.13
C ILE A 103 -12.50 22.74 1.09
N ASP A 104 -12.46 21.42 1.20
CA ASP A 104 -11.65 20.72 2.17
C ASP A 104 -10.20 20.70 1.68
N GLN A 105 -9.28 21.16 2.52
CA GLN A 105 -7.84 21.17 2.24
C GLN A 105 -7.10 19.92 2.74
N ARG A 106 -7.82 18.94 3.30
CA ARG A 106 -7.21 17.67 3.71
C ARG A 106 -6.76 16.84 2.51
N ILE A 107 -5.87 15.88 2.81
CA ILE A 107 -5.50 14.84 1.85
C ILE A 107 -6.72 13.98 1.58
N ILE A 108 -7.04 13.85 0.30
CA ILE A 108 -8.12 13.04 -0.24
C ILE A 108 -7.48 11.86 -0.97
N ALA A 109 -7.93 10.66 -0.62
CA ALA A 109 -7.64 9.45 -1.39
C ALA A 109 -8.73 9.26 -2.45
N THR A 110 -8.35 9.12 -3.72
CA THR A 110 -9.26 8.81 -4.82
C THR A 110 -8.70 7.62 -5.61
N SER A 111 -9.48 6.54 -5.71
CA SER A 111 -9.14 5.38 -6.54
C SER A 111 -9.54 5.60 -7.99
N PHE A 112 -8.71 5.14 -8.92
CA PHE A 112 -8.97 5.20 -10.35
C PHE A 112 -8.35 3.96 -11.03
N ASN A 113 -8.87 3.62 -12.20
CA ASN A 113 -8.45 2.42 -12.93
C ASN A 113 -8.35 2.67 -14.44
N ALA A 114 -7.50 1.88 -15.10
CA ALA A 114 -7.38 1.83 -16.54
C ALA A 114 -7.66 0.40 -17.02
N GLU A 115 -8.85 0.19 -17.58
CA GLU A 115 -9.27 -1.10 -18.13
C GLU A 115 -8.84 -1.24 -19.60
N GLN A 116 -8.48 -2.46 -20.00
CA GLN A 116 -8.16 -2.90 -21.36
C GLN A 116 -7.12 -2.02 -22.06
N THR A 117 -6.11 -1.57 -21.33
CA THR A 117 -5.05 -0.73 -21.91
C THR A 117 -3.89 -1.61 -22.37
N LEU A 118 -3.35 -1.32 -23.55
CA LEU A 118 -2.19 -2.02 -24.07
C LEU A 118 -0.91 -1.39 -23.53
N THR A 119 -0.02 -2.23 -23.00
CA THR A 119 1.36 -1.85 -22.68
C THR A 119 2.18 -1.63 -23.95
N LYS A 120 3.41 -1.13 -23.80
CA LYS A 120 4.37 -0.98 -24.91
C LYS A 120 4.61 -2.27 -25.71
N ASP A 121 4.48 -3.43 -25.05
CA ASP A 121 4.69 -4.75 -25.64
C ASP A 121 3.38 -5.37 -26.18
N ASN A 122 2.34 -4.55 -26.38
CA ASN A 122 1.00 -4.96 -26.85
C ASN A 122 0.31 -6.01 -25.96
N VAL A 123 0.66 -6.05 -24.67
CA VAL A 123 -0.07 -6.88 -23.71
C VAL A 123 -1.24 -6.08 -23.13
N PRO A 124 -2.49 -6.59 -23.19
CA PRO A 124 -3.62 -5.98 -22.52
C PRO A 124 -3.49 -6.17 -21.00
N VAL A 125 -3.62 -5.08 -20.25
CA VAL A 125 -3.57 -5.06 -18.79
C VAL A 125 -4.71 -4.23 -18.24
N ASP A 126 -5.20 -4.63 -17.06
CA ASP A 126 -6.05 -3.79 -16.22
C ASP A 126 -5.24 -3.32 -15.01
N VAL A 127 -5.21 -2.01 -14.76
CA VAL A 127 -4.37 -1.42 -13.71
C VAL A 127 -5.22 -0.59 -12.77
N ASP A 128 -5.10 -0.87 -11.48
CA ASP A 128 -5.75 -0.15 -10.40
C ASP A 128 -4.73 0.69 -9.62
N ALA A 129 -5.09 1.95 -9.35
CA ALA A 129 -4.21 2.88 -8.63
C ALA A 129 -5.01 3.79 -7.66
N VAL A 130 -4.29 4.37 -6.70
CA VAL A 130 -4.84 5.35 -5.74
C VAL A 130 -4.03 6.63 -5.80
N LEU A 131 -4.76 7.75 -5.86
CA LEU A 131 -4.22 9.09 -5.87
C LEU A 131 -4.41 9.71 -4.47
N PHE A 132 -3.32 10.19 -3.87
CA PHE A 132 -3.35 11.03 -2.68
C PHE A 132 -3.07 12.48 -3.08
N TRP A 133 -4.07 13.33 -2.93
CA TRP A 133 -4.00 14.72 -3.38
C TRP A 133 -4.68 15.66 -2.39
N MET A 134 -4.34 16.94 -2.44
CA MET A 134 -4.96 17.97 -1.61
C MET A 134 -5.11 19.28 -2.39
N VAL A 135 -6.09 20.09 -1.98
CA VAL A 135 -6.29 21.42 -2.56
C VAL A 135 -5.43 22.42 -1.80
N TRP A 136 -4.35 22.90 -2.45
CA TRP A 136 -3.47 23.90 -1.86
C TRP A 136 -4.07 25.31 -2.03
N ASP A 137 -4.68 25.60 -3.18
CA ASP A 137 -5.32 26.86 -3.52
C ASP A 137 -6.82 26.68 -3.77
N ALA A 138 -7.62 27.08 -2.79
CA ALA A 138 -9.08 26.98 -2.83
C ALA A 138 -9.72 27.99 -3.81
N GLU A 139 -9.04 29.08 -4.16
CA GLU A 139 -9.57 30.05 -5.13
C GLU A 139 -9.54 29.43 -6.52
N LYS A 140 -8.37 28.96 -6.95
CA LYS A 140 -8.21 28.29 -8.25
C LYS A 140 -9.11 27.06 -8.38
N ALA A 141 -9.20 26.24 -7.33
CA ALA A 141 -10.03 25.05 -7.36
C ALA A 141 -11.53 25.33 -7.51
N ALA A 142 -12.01 26.51 -7.08
CA ALA A 142 -13.41 26.92 -7.22
C ALA A 142 -13.70 27.63 -8.55
N LEU A 143 -12.73 28.38 -9.09
CA LEU A 143 -12.95 29.26 -10.22
C LEU A 143 -12.52 28.66 -11.56
N GLU A 144 -11.46 27.84 -11.58
CA GLU A 144 -10.88 27.31 -12.82
C GLU A 144 -11.58 26.03 -13.30
N VAL A 145 -12.22 25.28 -12.40
CA VAL A 145 -12.88 24.00 -12.73
C VAL A 145 -14.20 23.86 -11.99
N GLU A 146 -15.27 23.52 -12.71
CA GLU A 146 -16.61 23.32 -12.13
C GLU A 146 -16.62 22.19 -11.07
N ASN A 147 -16.04 21.04 -11.40
CA ASN A 147 -15.90 19.91 -10.49
C ASN A 147 -14.45 19.40 -10.47
N TYR A 148 -13.61 20.05 -9.67
CA TYR A 148 -12.18 19.70 -9.55
C TYR A 148 -11.95 18.23 -9.21
N ARG A 149 -12.79 17.60 -8.39
CA ARG A 149 -12.64 16.18 -7.99
C ARG A 149 -12.76 15.23 -9.17
N GLU A 150 -13.73 15.49 -10.05
CA GLU A 150 -13.96 14.68 -11.24
C GLU A 150 -12.90 14.95 -12.31
N ALA A 151 -12.54 16.22 -12.52
CA ALA A 151 -11.47 16.60 -13.43
C ALA A 151 -10.11 15.97 -13.05
N VAL A 152 -9.77 15.96 -11.75
CA VAL A 152 -8.56 15.29 -11.24
C VAL A 152 -8.61 13.78 -11.50
N SER A 153 -9.77 13.14 -11.31
CA SER A 153 -9.95 11.71 -11.61
C SER A 153 -9.72 11.39 -13.09
N TRP A 154 -10.29 12.20 -14.00
CA TRP A 154 -10.08 12.04 -15.44
C TRP A 154 -8.64 12.33 -15.86
N ALA A 155 -8.00 13.34 -15.27
CA ALA A 155 -6.60 13.65 -15.51
C ALA A 155 -5.70 12.48 -15.08
N ALA A 156 -5.97 11.89 -13.92
CA ALA A 156 -5.27 10.72 -13.40
C ALA A 156 -5.47 9.48 -14.30
N GLN A 157 -6.70 9.20 -14.71
CA GLN A 157 -7.00 8.09 -15.61
C GLN A 157 -6.33 8.24 -16.97
N THR A 158 -6.30 9.46 -17.51
CA THR A 158 -5.63 9.74 -18.79
C THR A 158 -4.11 9.62 -18.66
N ALA A 159 -3.52 10.11 -17.57
CA ALA A 159 -2.09 9.98 -17.30
C ALA A 159 -1.69 8.51 -17.12
N LEU A 160 -2.49 7.73 -16.38
CA LEU A 160 -2.26 6.30 -16.18
C LEU A 160 -2.24 5.54 -17.51
N ARG A 161 -3.22 5.81 -18.39
CA ARG A 161 -3.25 5.19 -19.73
C ARG A 161 -2.02 5.55 -20.57
N ASP A 162 -1.56 6.79 -20.51
CA ASP A 162 -0.37 7.25 -21.23
C ASP A 162 0.90 6.58 -20.71
N VAL A 163 1.07 6.49 -19.39
CA VAL A 163 2.22 5.81 -18.76
C VAL A 163 2.22 4.32 -19.09
N ILE A 164 1.08 3.62 -18.93
CA ILE A 164 0.96 2.19 -19.27
C ILE A 164 1.39 1.93 -20.71
N GLY A 165 0.96 2.77 -21.66
CA GLY A 165 1.31 2.63 -23.08
C GLY A 165 2.79 2.83 -23.39
N ARG A 166 3.55 3.50 -22.51
CA ARG A 166 4.99 3.75 -22.67
C ARG A 166 5.86 2.77 -21.89
N THR A 167 5.31 2.09 -20.89
CA THR A 167 6.01 1.13 -20.04
C THR A 167 5.88 -0.31 -20.56
N MET A 168 6.92 -1.11 -20.35
CA MET A 168 6.86 -2.56 -20.60
C MET A 168 6.17 -3.28 -19.44
N LEU A 169 5.53 -4.44 -19.71
CA LEU A 169 4.89 -5.23 -18.65
C LEU A 169 5.89 -5.67 -17.58
N SER A 170 7.11 -6.05 -17.99
CA SER A 170 8.17 -6.48 -17.09
C SER A 170 8.59 -5.40 -16.10
N GLU A 171 8.64 -4.14 -16.53
CA GLU A 171 8.93 -2.98 -15.68
C GLU A 171 7.82 -2.77 -14.64
N MET A 172 6.55 -2.86 -15.06
CA MET A 172 5.40 -2.76 -14.15
C MET A 172 5.37 -3.85 -13.06
N LEU A 173 5.90 -5.04 -13.37
CA LEU A 173 5.98 -6.16 -12.43
C LEU A 173 7.24 -6.13 -11.54
N ALA A 174 8.36 -5.61 -12.04
CA ALA A 174 9.65 -5.65 -11.34
C ALA A 174 9.93 -4.41 -10.48
N GLY A 175 9.43 -3.22 -10.86
CA GLY A 175 9.72 -1.97 -10.16
C GLY A 175 8.65 -0.89 -10.35
N ARG A 176 7.81 -0.71 -9.32
CA ARG A 176 6.68 0.25 -9.35
C ARG A 176 7.08 1.68 -8.99
N GLU A 177 8.14 1.88 -8.21
CA GLU A 177 8.56 3.19 -7.70
C GLU A 177 8.80 4.23 -8.81
N ASN A 178 9.45 3.82 -9.91
CA ASN A 178 9.72 4.71 -11.03
C ASN A 178 8.44 5.15 -11.75
N ILE A 179 7.48 4.23 -11.88
CA ILE A 179 6.20 4.47 -12.55
C ILE A 179 5.32 5.37 -11.68
N ASP A 180 5.30 5.11 -10.36
CA ASP A 180 4.59 5.92 -9.39
C ASP A 180 5.09 7.38 -9.41
N TYR A 181 6.40 7.59 -9.49
CA TYR A 181 7.01 8.93 -9.60
C TYR A 181 6.67 9.63 -10.92
N GLU A 182 6.79 8.93 -12.06
CA GLU A 182 6.46 9.50 -13.37
C GLU A 182 4.97 9.86 -13.44
N LEU A 183 4.10 9.00 -12.94
CA LEU A 183 2.66 9.22 -12.89
C LEU A 183 2.31 10.40 -11.97
N GLN A 184 2.94 10.49 -10.79
CA GLN A 184 2.79 11.64 -9.90
C GLN A 184 3.15 12.94 -10.63
N ALA A 185 4.33 13.01 -11.24
CA ALA A 185 4.80 14.22 -11.92
C ALA A 185 3.88 14.62 -13.10
N MET A 186 3.37 13.63 -13.84
CA MET A 186 2.46 13.89 -14.96
C MET A 186 1.10 14.40 -14.50
N ILE A 187 0.53 13.83 -13.43
CA ILE A 187 -0.76 14.26 -12.89
C ILE A 187 -0.61 15.65 -12.26
N ASP A 188 0.42 15.87 -11.42
CA ASP A 188 0.63 17.14 -10.73
C ASP A 188 0.74 18.31 -11.70
N LYS A 189 1.50 18.14 -12.80
CA LYS A 189 1.62 19.13 -13.87
C LYS A 189 0.27 19.49 -14.52
N ARG A 190 -0.67 18.55 -14.61
CA ARG A 190 -2.01 18.80 -15.17
C ARG A 190 -2.96 19.41 -14.16
N THR A 191 -2.79 19.12 -12.86
CA THR A 191 -3.70 19.55 -11.79
C THR A 191 -3.27 20.86 -11.12
N GLU A 192 -2.02 21.27 -11.25
CA GLU A 192 -1.48 22.52 -10.68
C GLU A 192 -2.29 23.78 -11.08
N PRO A 193 -2.73 23.95 -12.35
CA PRO A 193 -3.56 25.11 -12.72
C PRO A 193 -4.89 25.19 -11.94
N TRP A 194 -5.37 24.05 -11.44
CA TRP A 194 -6.63 23.95 -10.68
C TRP A 194 -6.43 24.14 -9.18
N GLY A 195 -5.22 24.49 -8.72
CA GLY A 195 -4.94 24.65 -7.29
C GLY A 195 -4.86 23.32 -6.52
N VAL A 196 -4.65 22.21 -7.24
CA VAL A 196 -4.55 20.86 -6.68
C VAL A 196 -3.11 20.36 -6.79
N THR A 197 -2.58 19.85 -5.68
CA THR A 197 -1.25 19.22 -5.62
C THR A 197 -1.40 17.72 -5.33
N VAL A 198 -0.63 16.92 -6.04
CA VAL A 198 -0.54 15.47 -5.83
C VAL A 198 0.61 15.14 -4.88
N GLN A 199 0.32 14.46 -3.78
CA GLN A 199 1.33 14.02 -2.83
C GLN A 199 2.00 12.71 -3.25
N SER A 200 1.19 11.73 -3.65
CA SER A 200 1.68 10.43 -4.11
C SER A 200 0.64 9.73 -4.97
N VAL A 201 1.13 8.83 -5.81
CA VAL A 201 0.33 7.87 -6.57
C VAL A 201 0.85 6.49 -6.25
N GLU A 202 -0.04 5.54 -6.01
CA GLU A 202 0.33 4.16 -5.71
C GLU A 202 -0.43 3.21 -6.62
N ILE A 203 0.28 2.43 -7.44
CA ILE A 203 -0.29 1.33 -8.20
C ILE A 203 -0.59 0.15 -7.25
N ARG A 204 -1.87 -0.19 -7.10
CA ARG A 204 -2.32 -1.30 -6.26
C ARG A 204 -2.10 -2.63 -6.95
N ASP A 205 -2.73 -2.83 -8.11
CA ASP A 205 -2.81 -4.12 -8.77
C ASP A 205 -2.68 -3.97 -10.28
N VAL A 206 -2.04 -4.96 -10.92
CA VAL A 206 -1.91 -5.10 -12.37
C VAL A 206 -2.43 -6.49 -12.73
N ILE A 207 -3.58 -6.55 -13.40
CA ILE A 207 -4.24 -7.78 -13.80
C ILE A 207 -3.87 -8.06 -15.25
N ILE A 208 -3.33 -9.25 -15.50
CA ILE A 208 -2.99 -9.78 -16.82
C ILE A 208 -3.96 -10.91 -17.20
N PRO A 209 -4.20 -11.16 -18.49
CA PRO A 209 -5.01 -12.29 -18.93
C PRO A 209 -4.43 -13.63 -18.45
N GLU A 210 -5.30 -14.53 -17.97
CA GLU A 210 -4.94 -15.84 -17.39
C GLU A 210 -4.05 -16.66 -18.34
N GLY A 211 -4.35 -16.66 -19.64
CA GLY A 211 -3.55 -17.39 -20.63
C GLY A 211 -2.10 -16.91 -20.75
N LEU A 212 -1.85 -15.61 -20.58
CA LEU A 212 -0.50 -15.06 -20.58
C LEU A 212 0.20 -15.31 -19.23
N GLN A 213 -0.53 -15.15 -18.13
CA GLN A 213 -0.01 -15.41 -16.79
C GLN A 213 0.52 -16.84 -16.67
N ASP A 214 -0.21 -17.82 -17.20
CA ASP A 214 0.22 -19.22 -17.25
C ASP A 214 1.48 -19.43 -18.07
N ALA A 215 1.55 -18.81 -19.25
CA ALA A 215 2.72 -18.91 -20.13
C ALA A 215 3.97 -18.31 -19.48
N MET A 216 3.86 -17.11 -18.91
CA MET A 216 4.94 -16.43 -18.21
C MET A 216 5.38 -17.20 -16.96
N SER A 217 4.44 -17.80 -16.22
CA SER A 217 4.76 -18.63 -15.05
C SER A 217 5.58 -19.85 -15.44
N ARG A 218 5.21 -20.54 -16.52
CA ARG A 218 5.98 -21.68 -17.06
C ARG A 218 7.35 -21.27 -17.58
N GLU A 219 7.44 -20.14 -18.29
CA GLU A 219 8.71 -19.61 -18.78
C GLU A 219 9.64 -19.23 -17.62
N ALA A 220 9.12 -18.50 -16.62
CA ALA A 220 9.88 -18.13 -15.44
C ALA A 220 10.36 -19.35 -14.64
N GLN A 221 9.53 -20.39 -14.53
CA GLN A 221 9.92 -21.64 -13.89
C GLN A 221 11.04 -22.35 -14.67
N ALA A 222 10.91 -22.46 -15.99
CA ALA A 222 11.92 -23.07 -16.84
C ALA A 222 13.26 -22.30 -16.78
N ASP A 223 13.21 -20.97 -16.76
CA ASP A 223 14.40 -20.13 -16.63
C ASP A 223 15.03 -20.22 -15.23
N ARG A 224 14.23 -20.33 -14.17
CA ARG A 224 14.73 -20.60 -12.82
C ARG A 224 15.40 -21.96 -12.73
N GLU A 225 14.81 -23.00 -13.32
CA GLU A 225 15.39 -24.35 -13.38
C GLU A 225 16.68 -24.38 -14.20
N ARG A 226 16.70 -23.70 -15.35
CA ARG A 226 17.91 -23.54 -16.17
C ARG A 226 19.01 -22.85 -15.36
N LYS A 227 18.71 -21.71 -14.73
CA LYS A 227 19.68 -20.97 -13.89
C LYS A 227 20.19 -21.82 -12.74
N ALA A 228 19.30 -22.54 -12.04
CA ALA A 228 19.68 -23.45 -10.97
C ALA A 228 20.62 -24.56 -11.46
N ARG A 229 20.36 -25.15 -12.63
CA ARG A 229 21.23 -26.18 -13.22
C ARG A 229 22.60 -25.64 -13.62
N ILE A 230 22.67 -24.44 -14.18
CA ILE A 230 23.94 -23.78 -14.53
C ILE A 230 24.75 -23.52 -13.26
N ILE A 231 24.11 -22.99 -12.21
CA ILE A 231 24.75 -22.75 -10.92
C ILE A 231 25.23 -24.05 -10.30
N LEU A 232 24.43 -25.12 -10.33
CA LEU A 232 24.84 -26.43 -9.82
C LEU A 232 26.05 -26.97 -10.57
N GLY A 233 26.05 -26.90 -11.90
CA GLY A 233 27.18 -27.34 -12.71
C GLY A 233 28.46 -26.54 -12.45
N SER A 234 28.36 -25.21 -12.27
CA SER A 234 29.54 -24.39 -11.92
C SER A 234 30.05 -24.70 -10.52
N VAL A 235 29.14 -24.94 -9.56
CA VAL A 235 29.49 -25.36 -8.20
C VAL A 235 30.14 -26.74 -8.20
N GLU A 236 29.64 -27.70 -8.98
CA GLU A 236 30.26 -29.03 -9.11
C GLU A 236 31.69 -28.94 -9.67
N GLN A 237 31.92 -28.08 -10.66
CA GLN A 237 33.26 -27.84 -11.21
C GLN A 237 34.20 -27.23 -10.16
N GLU A 238 33.73 -26.24 -9.39
CA GLU A 238 34.52 -25.60 -8.33
C GLU A 238 34.83 -26.57 -7.17
N ILE A 239 33.85 -27.41 -6.80
CA ILE A 239 34.02 -28.48 -5.82
C ILE A 239 35.05 -29.50 -6.30
N ALA A 240 34.96 -29.94 -7.55
CA ALA A 240 35.90 -30.89 -8.12
C ALA A 240 37.34 -30.35 -8.14
N ALA A 241 37.53 -29.08 -8.53
CA ALA A 241 38.83 -28.42 -8.47
C ALA A 241 39.39 -28.38 -7.03
N SER A 242 38.55 -28.00 -6.07
CA SER A 242 38.92 -27.98 -4.65
C SER A 242 39.29 -29.37 -4.12
N PHE A 243 38.61 -30.43 -4.57
CA PHE A 243 38.96 -31.81 -4.20
C PHE A 243 40.30 -32.26 -4.78
N VAL A 244 40.64 -31.87 -6.01
CA VAL A 244 41.96 -32.17 -6.59
C VAL A 244 43.08 -31.49 -5.81
N GLU A 245 42.87 -30.24 -5.39
CA GLU A 245 43.83 -29.52 -4.53
C GLU A 245 43.98 -30.21 -3.16
N ALA A 246 42.87 -30.54 -2.51
CA ALA A 246 42.88 -31.27 -1.24
C ALA A 246 43.56 -32.65 -1.37
N ALA A 247 43.35 -33.37 -2.47
CA ALA A 247 43.97 -34.67 -2.71
C ALA A 247 45.49 -34.60 -2.81
N LYS A 248 46.06 -33.54 -3.41
CA LYS A 248 47.51 -33.30 -3.42
C LYS A 248 48.05 -33.14 -2.00
N ILE A 249 47.38 -32.32 -1.18
CA ILE A 249 47.76 -32.08 0.22
C ILE A 249 47.72 -33.38 1.04
N TYR A 250 46.68 -34.21 0.85
CA TYR A 250 46.56 -35.48 1.56
C TYR A 250 47.53 -36.56 1.05
N GLY A 251 47.92 -36.53 -0.22
CA GLY A 251 48.89 -37.45 -0.80
C GLY A 251 50.28 -37.31 -0.19
N ASP A 252 50.66 -36.08 0.17
CA ASP A 252 51.97 -35.77 0.74
C ASP A 252 52.07 -36.07 2.25
N ASN A 253 50.95 -36.21 2.97
CA ASN A 253 50.93 -36.40 4.43
C ASN A 253 49.89 -37.44 4.90
N ALA A 254 50.38 -38.62 5.29
CA ALA A 254 49.54 -39.73 5.77
C ALA A 254 48.70 -39.39 7.02
N ILE A 255 49.18 -38.51 7.92
CA ILE A 255 48.43 -38.08 9.11
C ILE A 255 47.24 -37.21 8.70
N ALA A 256 47.39 -36.37 7.68
CA ALA A 256 46.31 -35.52 7.18
C ALA A 256 45.17 -36.33 6.58
N LEU A 257 45.49 -37.42 5.83
CA LEU A 257 44.50 -38.35 5.30
C LEU A 257 43.71 -39.06 6.41
N GLN A 258 44.39 -39.46 7.48
CA GLN A 258 43.75 -40.09 8.65
C GLN A 258 42.83 -39.12 9.41
N LEU A 259 43.23 -37.85 9.59
CA LEU A 259 42.35 -36.84 10.19
C LEU A 259 41.11 -36.57 9.33
N ARG A 260 41.27 -36.56 7.99
CA ARG A 260 40.14 -36.45 7.05
C ARG A 260 39.19 -37.65 7.17
N SER A 261 39.70 -38.88 7.25
CA SER A 261 38.85 -40.07 7.40
C SER A 261 38.06 -40.05 8.71
N LEU A 262 38.68 -39.64 9.82
CA LEU A 262 38.00 -39.43 11.10
C LEU A 262 36.93 -38.32 11.02
N ASN A 263 37.21 -37.22 10.30
CA ASN A 263 36.25 -36.13 10.15
C ASN A 263 35.04 -36.54 9.29
N VAL A 264 35.26 -37.29 8.20
CA VAL A 264 34.17 -37.87 7.38
C VAL A 264 33.31 -38.82 8.22
N LEU A 265 33.94 -39.66 9.04
CA LEU A 265 33.23 -40.53 9.98
C LEU A 265 32.39 -39.70 10.97
N TYR A 266 32.97 -38.65 11.55
CA TYR A 266 32.27 -37.76 12.48
C TYR A 266 31.08 -37.04 11.82
N GLU A 267 31.23 -36.51 10.60
CA GLU A 267 30.13 -35.87 9.87
C GLU A 267 29.00 -36.85 9.52
N SER A 268 29.35 -38.08 9.10
CA SER A 268 28.37 -39.14 8.83
C SER A 268 27.57 -39.49 10.08
N LEU A 269 28.25 -39.61 11.23
CA LEU A 269 27.63 -39.87 12.53
C LEU A 269 26.73 -38.71 12.97
N LYS A 270 27.15 -37.46 12.73
CA LYS A 270 26.39 -36.25 13.07
C LYS A 270 25.12 -36.07 12.23
N LYS A 271 25.14 -36.41 10.94
CA LYS A 271 24.01 -36.19 10.02
C LYS A 271 22.95 -37.29 10.06
N GLN A 272 23.33 -38.56 10.22
CA GLN A 272 22.38 -39.67 10.03
C GLN A 272 21.98 -40.43 11.30
N GLY A 273 22.68 -40.29 12.43
CA GLY A 273 22.38 -41.11 13.62
C GLY A 273 22.33 -42.62 13.34
N GLY A 274 23.00 -43.08 12.28
CA GLY A 274 22.86 -44.41 11.68
C GLY A 274 24.13 -45.26 11.79
N ILE A 275 23.93 -46.58 11.81
CA ILE A 275 24.94 -47.62 12.00
C ILE A 275 26.00 -47.57 10.88
N VAL A 276 27.27 -47.42 11.27
CA VAL A 276 28.43 -47.43 10.37
C VAL A 276 28.96 -48.85 10.25
N VAL A 277 28.94 -49.41 9.04
CA VAL A 277 29.60 -50.70 8.74
C VAL A 277 31.08 -50.41 8.47
N VAL A 278 31.94 -50.75 9.43
CA VAL A 278 33.40 -50.58 9.32
C VAL A 278 33.98 -51.79 8.58
N PRO A 279 34.69 -51.61 7.45
CA PRO A 279 35.45 -52.69 6.82
C PRO A 279 36.48 -53.24 7.80
N SER A 280 36.63 -54.56 7.88
CA SER A 280 37.46 -55.24 8.89
C SER A 280 38.91 -54.75 8.92
N GLN A 281 39.45 -54.32 7.77
CA GLN A 281 40.82 -53.80 7.66
C GLN A 281 41.09 -52.57 8.55
N ILE A 282 40.08 -51.76 8.88
CA ILE A 282 40.23 -50.59 9.76
C ILE A 282 39.91 -50.95 11.22
N ALA A 283 39.03 -51.94 11.43
CA ALA A 283 38.70 -52.45 12.76
C ALA A 283 39.93 -53.08 13.44
N ASP A 284 40.78 -53.74 12.66
CA ASP A 284 41.96 -54.45 13.13
C ASP A 284 43.14 -53.51 13.45
N THR A 285 43.34 -52.44 12.67
CA THR A 285 44.48 -51.53 12.84
C THR A 285 44.28 -50.51 13.96
N THR A 286 43.03 -50.24 14.32
CA THR A 286 42.68 -49.14 15.25
C THR A 286 42.17 -49.66 16.61
N GLY A 287 42.06 -50.98 16.80
CA GLY A 287 41.54 -51.60 18.03
C GLY A 287 40.05 -51.37 18.30
N ILE A 288 39.35 -50.68 17.39
CA ILE A 288 37.93 -50.29 17.51
C ILE A 288 37.03 -51.54 17.48
N GLY A 289 37.42 -52.60 16.77
CA GLY A 289 36.69 -53.87 16.77
C GLY A 289 36.62 -54.52 18.16
N ALA A 290 37.70 -54.43 18.95
CA ALA A 290 37.74 -54.98 20.30
C ALA A 290 36.89 -54.15 21.28
N CYS A 291 36.91 -52.81 21.18
CA CYS A 291 36.10 -51.95 22.03
C CYS A 291 34.59 -52.10 21.76
N LEU A 292 34.17 -52.21 20.49
CA LEU A 292 32.76 -52.40 20.14
C LEU A 292 32.24 -53.78 20.55
N GLY A 293 33.05 -54.83 20.39
CA GLY A 293 32.72 -56.17 20.87
C GLY A 293 32.53 -56.21 22.39
N MET A 294 33.41 -55.52 23.13
CA MET A 294 33.32 -55.43 24.59
C MET A 294 32.09 -54.63 25.05
N GLN A 295 31.70 -53.59 24.31
CA GLN A 295 30.48 -52.80 24.58
C GLN A 295 29.19 -53.57 24.31
N ALA A 296 29.16 -54.37 23.23
CA ALA A 296 28.02 -55.25 22.91
C ALA A 296 27.85 -56.34 23.98
N GLN A 297 28.96 -56.91 24.46
CA GLN A 297 28.96 -57.92 25.52
C GLN A 297 28.58 -57.33 26.89
N LEU A 298 28.92 -56.06 27.14
CA LEU A 298 28.45 -55.29 28.29
C LEU A 298 26.95 -54.98 28.22
N ASN A 299 26.43 -54.55 27.06
CA ASN A 299 25.00 -54.32 26.88
C ASN A 299 24.19 -55.62 27.00
N GLN A 300 24.68 -56.73 26.45
CA GLN A 300 24.04 -58.04 26.60
C GLN A 300 24.02 -58.50 28.07
N LYS A 301 25.07 -58.21 28.85
CA LYS A 301 25.09 -58.46 30.30
C LYS A 301 24.16 -57.54 31.07
N LEU A 302 23.97 -56.29 30.65
CA LEU A 302 23.04 -55.36 31.27
C LEU A 302 21.58 -55.75 30.98
N ASP A 303 21.29 -56.23 29.77
CA ASP A 303 19.95 -56.70 29.40
C ASP A 303 19.58 -58.02 30.09
N SER A 304 20.53 -58.96 30.26
CA SER A 304 20.29 -60.17 31.07
C SER A 304 20.07 -59.87 32.55
N ASN A 305 20.67 -58.78 33.07
CA ASN A 305 20.53 -58.41 34.49
C ASN A 305 19.25 -57.61 34.76
N LYS A 306 18.67 -56.96 33.74
CA LYS A 306 17.33 -56.34 33.85
C LYS A 306 16.20 -57.36 33.84
N GLN A 307 16.33 -58.45 33.08
CA GLN A 307 15.34 -59.52 33.06
C GLN A 307 15.30 -60.36 34.35
N GLY A 308 16.37 -60.36 35.16
CA GLY A 308 16.42 -61.03 36.45
C GLY A 308 15.88 -60.24 37.65
N CYS A 309 15.45 -58.99 37.47
CA CYS A 309 14.87 -58.16 38.53
C CYS A 309 13.35 -57.93 38.39
N GLU A 310 12.69 -58.51 37.37
CA GLU A 310 11.24 -58.39 37.14
C GLU A 310 10.45 -59.70 37.36
N GLU A 311 11.06 -60.75 37.94
CA GLU A 311 10.37 -61.91 38.54
C GLU A 311 10.63 -61.96 40.05
#